data_AF-A0A9D6RN06-F1
#
_entry.id   AF-A0A9D6RN06-F1
#
_cell.length_a   1.000
_cell.length_b   1.000
_cell.length_c   1.000
_cell.angle_alpha   90.00
_cell.angle_beta   90.00
_cell.angle_gamma   90.00
#
_symmetry.space_group_name_H-M   'P 1'
#
loop_
_entity.id
_entity.type
_entity.pdbx_description
1 polymer ?
#
loop_
_entity_poly.entity_id
_entity_poly.type
_entity_poly.pdbx_seq_one_letter_code
_entity_poly.pdbx_strand_id
1 'polypeptide(L)' 'MPLTTNVARLYPGEAPVMVRGRQHKAQVNFLSTVSKQRVSSKLGELSRQDLAGVERAVSMQLDLA' A
#
# COMPACT_ATOMS: atom_id res chain seq x y z
N MET A 1 -2.95 4.19 3.24
CA MET A 1 -3.37 3.76 1.89
C MET A 1 -4.25 2.53 2.01
N PRO A 2 -5.27 2.38 1.15
CA PRO A 2 -6.06 1.16 1.05
C PRO A 2 -5.23 -0.03 0.55
N LEU A 3 -5.58 -1.22 1.03
CA LEU A 3 -5.02 -2.50 0.61
C LEU A 3 -6.14 -3.36 -0.01
N THR A 4 -5.85 -4.06 -1.09
CA THR A 4 -6.78 -5.03 -1.69
C THR A 4 -6.10 -6.38 -1.90
N THR A 5 -6.87 -7.45 -1.77
CA THR A 5 -6.44 -8.83 -2.08
C THR A 5 -6.52 -9.15 -3.57
N ASN A 6 -7.10 -8.26 -4.39
CA ASN A 6 -7.21 -8.47 -5.83
C ASN A 6 -5.87 -8.18 -6.53
N VAL A 7 -4.97 -9.15 -6.51
CA VAL A 7 -3.63 -9.05 -7.11
C VAL A 7 -3.57 -9.46 -8.58
N ALA A 8 -4.73 -9.63 -9.25
CA ALA A 8 -4.79 -10.14 -10.62
C ALA A 8 -4.07 -9.25 -11.66
N ARG A 9 -4.01 -7.94 -11.41
CA ARG A 9 -3.27 -6.96 -12.22
C ARG A 9 -2.55 -6.00 -11.30
N LEU A 10 -1.31 -5.68 -11.65
CA LEU A 10 -0.43 -4.79 -10.89
C LEU A 10 -0.01 -3.64 -11.80
N TYR A 11 -0.37 -2.43 -11.39
CA TYR A 11 -0.08 -1.21 -12.14
C TYR A 11 1.13 -0.47 -11.54
N PRO A 12 1.79 0.44 -12.28
CA PRO A 12 2.96 1.17 -11.78
C PRO A 12 2.72 2.00 -10.50
N GLY A 13 1.47 2.42 -10.25
CA GLY A 13 1.03 3.07 -9.00
C GLY A 13 0.48 2.11 -7.94
N GLU A 14 0.73 0.81 -8.09
CA GLU A 14 0.36 -0.21 -7.11
C GLU A 14 1.62 -0.95 -6.65
N ALA A 15 1.71 -1.24 -5.36
CA ALA A 15 2.83 -1.99 -4.80
C ALA A 15 2.35 -3.32 -4.22
N PRO A 16 2.93 -4.47 -4.59
CA PRO A 16 2.62 -5.74 -3.93
C PRO A 16 3.16 -5.70 -2.50
N VAL A 17 2.35 -6.16 -1.54
CA VAL A 17 2.72 -6.20 -0.13
C VAL A 17 2.22 -7.48 0.53
N MET A 18 3.00 -8.05 1.43
CA MET A 18 2.58 -9.20 2.23
C MET A 18 2.02 -8.74 3.58
N VAL A 19 0.77 -9.09 3.87
CA VAL A 19 0.12 -8.78 5.16
C VAL A 19 -0.50 -10.06 5.71
N ARG A 20 -0.11 -10.46 6.92
CA ARG A 20 -0.56 -11.69 7.60
C ARG A 20 -0.40 -12.96 6.73
N GLY A 21 0.71 -13.06 5.99
CA GLY A 21 0.99 -14.21 5.12
C GLY A 21 0.11 -14.30 3.87
N ARG A 22 -0.70 -13.27 3.59
CA ARG A 22 -1.47 -13.15 2.35
C ARG A 22 -0.91 -12.01 1.50
N GLN A 23 -0.85 -12.26 0.20
CA GLN A 23 -0.46 -11.24 -0.76
C GLN A 23 -1.60 -10.24 -0.93
N HIS A 24 -1.28 -8.97 -0.78
CA HIS A 24 -2.14 -7.84 -1.04
C HIS A 24 -1.42 -6.91 -2.00
N LYS A 25 -2.14 -5.90 -2.49
CA LYS A 25 -1.54 -4.76 -3.16
C LYS A 25 -1.98 -3.47 -2.47
N ALA A 26 -1.01 -2.58 -2.26
CA ALA A 26 -1.22 -1.23 -1.80
C ALA A 26 -1.54 -0.35 -2.99
N GLN A 27 -2.65 0.39 -2.89
CA GLN A 27 -3.14 1.26 -3.94
C GLN A 27 -2.77 2.71 -3.64
N VAL A 28 -1.72 3.20 -4.30
CA VAL A 28 -1.17 4.55 -4.07
C VAL A 28 -2.11 5.62 -4.60
N ASN A 29 -2.79 5.34 -5.72
CA ASN A 29 -3.81 6.22 -6.30
C ASN A 29 -4.99 6.53 -5.36
N PHE A 30 -5.24 5.71 -4.34
CA PHE A 30 -6.24 5.96 -3.30
C PHE A 30 -5.62 6.49 -1.99
N LEU A 31 -4.49 7.21 -2.06
CA LEU A 31 -3.91 7.89 -0.90
C LEU A 31 -4.92 8.88 -0.30
N SER A 32 -5.29 8.67 0.96
CA SER A 32 -6.23 9.52 1.68
C SER A 32 -5.82 9.66 3.14
N THR A 33 -5.94 10.87 3.68
CA THR A 33 -5.81 11.13 5.13
C THR A 33 -7.10 10.69 5.83
N VAL A 34 -6.96 9.91 6.91
CA VAL A 34 -8.10 9.43 7.71
C VAL A 34 -8.01 9.98 9.13
N SER A 35 -9.16 10.27 9.75
CA SER A 35 -9.20 10.68 11.15
C SER A 35 -8.83 9.50 12.07
N LYS A 36 -8.26 9.79 13.25
CA LYS A 36 -7.90 8.76 14.23
C LYS A 36 -9.11 7.90 14.66
N GLN A 37 -10.31 8.47 14.65
CA GLN A 37 -11.55 7.76 14.98
C GLN A 37 -11.92 6.67 13.95
N ARG A 38 -11.47 6.79 12.69
CA ARG A 38 -11.71 5.79 11.65
C ARG A 38 -10.69 4.64 11.65
N VAL A 39 -9.63 4.74 12.44
CA VAL A 39 -8.62 3.69 12.58
C VAL A 39 -9.07 2.74 13.68
N SER A 40 -9.67 1.62 13.28
CA SER A 40 -10.21 0.65 14.24
C SER A 40 -9.11 -0.12 14.97
N SER A 41 -8.16 -0.73 14.24
CA SER A 41 -7.15 -1.61 14.82
C SER A 41 -5.96 -1.81 13.88
N LYS A 42 -4.80 -2.18 14.45
CA LYS A 42 -3.61 -2.54 13.67
C LYS A 42 -3.82 -3.90 13.01
N LEU A 43 -3.90 -3.92 11.68
CA LEU A 43 -4.02 -5.17 10.91
C LEU A 43 -2.71 -5.97 10.95
N GLY A 44 -1.56 -5.33 10.79
CA GLY A 44 -0.25 -5.99 10.80
C GLY A 44 0.88 -5.00 10.63
N GLU A 45 2.07 -5.52 10.35
CA GLU A 45 3.24 -4.74 10.00
C GLU A 45 3.69 -5.13 8.59
N LEU A 46 4.20 -4.14 7.86
CA LEU A 46 4.81 -4.34 6.55
C LEU A 46 6.30 -4.58 6.74
N SER A 47 6.88 -5.47 5.93
CA SER A 47 8.34 -5.63 5.92
C SER A 47 9.02 -4.39 5.31
N ARG A 48 10.31 -4.20 5.59
CA ARG A 48 11.09 -3.12 4.95
C ARG A 48 11.11 -3.23 3.42
N GLN A 49 11.07 -4.45 2.89
CA GLN A 49 11.04 -4.68 1.44
C GLN A 49 9.70 -4.25 0.83
N ASP A 50 8.59 -4.61 1.49
CA ASP A 50 7.26 -4.17 1.08
C ASP A 50 7.14 -2.64 1.14
N LEU A 51 7.67 -2.03 2.21
CA LEU A 51 7.65 -0.58 2.39
C LEU A 51 8.43 0.14 1.28
N ALA A 52 9.62 -0.35 0.90
CA ALA A 52 10.40 0.21 -0.22
C ALA A 52 9.68 0.08 -1.57
N GLY A 53 8.84 -0.96 -1.75
CA GLY A 53 7.95 -1.08 -2.91
C GLY A 53 6.88 0.01 -2.91
N VAL A 54 6.26 0.25 -1.76
CA VAL A 54 5.25 1.31 -1.58
C VAL A 54 5.86 2.69 -1.79
N GLU A 55 7.05 2.97 -1.25
CA GLU A 55 7.75 4.25 -1.43
C GLU A 55 8.02 4.54 -2.90
N ARG A 56 8.51 3.56 -3.67
CA ARG A 56 8.72 3.74 -5.12
C ARG A 56 7.41 4.06 -5.85
N ALA A 57 6.33 3.36 -5.53
CA ALA A 57 5.03 3.61 -6.14
C ALA A 57 4.48 5.00 -5.75
N VAL A 58 4.74 5.48 -4.52
CA VAL A 58 4.42 6.85 -4.08
C VAL A 58 5.22 7.88 -4.87
N SER A 59 6.53 7.69 -4.98
CA SER A 59 7.40 8.59 -5.74
C SER A 59 6.97 8.68 -7.20
N MET A 60 6.64 7.55 -7.83
CA MET A 60 6.11 7.53 -9.20
C MET A 60 4.76 8.26 -9.32
N GLN A 61 3.85 8.08 -8.37
CA GLN A 61 2.53 8.72 -8.40
C GLN A 61 2.60 10.25 -8.20
N LEU A 62 3.58 10.72 -7.43
CA LEU A 62 3.77 12.13 -7.10
C LEU A 62 4.82 12.81 -7.99
N ASP A 63 5.39 12.09 -8.96
CA ASP A 63 6.48 12.54 -9.82
C ASP A 63 7.68 13.09 -9.00
N LEU A 64 7.97 12.43 -7.87
CA LEU A 64 9.09 12.76 -7.01
C LEU A 64 10.31 11.98 -7.48
N ALA A 65 11.25 12.70 -8.10
CA ALA A 65 12.55 12.19 -8.55
C ALA A 65 13.53 11.92 -7.39
#